data_AF-A0A6G2QRY7-F1
#
_entry.id   AF-A0A6G2QRY7-F1
#
_cell.length_a   1.000
_cell.length_b   1.000
_cell.length_c   1.000
_cell.angle_alpha   90.00
_cell.angle_beta   90.00
_cell.angle_gamma   90.00
#
_symmetry.space_group_name_H-M   'P 1'
#
loop_
_entity.id
_entity.type
_entity.pdbx_description
1 polymer ?
#
loop_
_entity_poly.entity_id
_entity_poly.type
_entity_poly.pdbx_seq_one_letter_code
_entity_poly.pdbx_strand_id
1 'polypeptide(L)'
;FLVEGVVSAEFDLVQWPPVGAEEMPVEGAYEVFRERGYGYGPVFRGLRAVWRRGEELFAEVALAEESAGEAGGFGLHPALLDASM
;
A
#
# COMPACT_ATOMS: atom_id res chain seq x y z
N PHE A 1 24.58 2.95 -16.66
CA PHE A 1 24.68 1.52 -16.30
C PHE A 1 23.37 1.19 -15.60
N LEU A 2 22.41 0.59 -16.30
CA LEU A 2 21.11 0.24 -15.75
C LEU A 2 21.12 -1.28 -15.58
N VAL A 3 21.12 -1.73 -14.33
CA VAL A 3 20.94 -3.15 -14.01
C VAL A 3 19.47 -3.49 -14.29
N GLU A 4 19.21 -4.34 -15.28
CA GLU A 4 17.93 -5.05 -15.39
C GLU A 4 17.85 -6.07 -14.25
N GLY A 5 17.49 -5.58 -13.07
CA GLY A 5 17.00 -6.44 -12.00
C GLY A 5 15.52 -6.66 -12.23
N VAL A 6 15.15 -7.72 -12.96
CA VAL A 6 13.79 -8.24 -12.86
C VAL A 6 13.70 -8.86 -11.47
N VAL A 7 13.28 -8.06 -10.49
CA VAL A 7 12.83 -8.58 -9.20
C VAL A 7 11.49 -9.24 -9.50
N SER A 8 11.51 -10.54 -9.77
CA SER A 8 10.29 -11.34 -9.73
C SER A 8 9.81 -11.26 -8.28
N ALA A 9 8.64 -10.66 -8.06
CA ALA A 9 7.90 -10.95 -6.86
C ALA A 9 7.76 -12.48 -6.78
N GLU A 10 8.26 -13.12 -5.72
CA GLU A 10 8.07 -14.56 -5.50
C GLU A 10 6.61 -14.89 -5.12
N PHE A 11 5.77 -13.86 -4.98
CA PHE A 11 4.34 -13.96 -4.71
C PHE A 11 3.50 -13.77 -5.97
N ASP A 12 2.44 -14.56 -6.11
CA ASP A 12 1.46 -14.43 -7.18
C ASP A 12 0.44 -13.32 -6.86
N LEU A 13 0.40 -12.29 -7.70
CA LEU A 13 -0.56 -11.18 -7.62
C LEU A 13 -1.87 -11.46 -8.37
N VAL A 14 -1.96 -12.56 -9.13
CA VAL A 14 -3.17 -12.95 -9.87
C VAL A 14 -4.23 -13.51 -8.91
N GLN A 15 -3.80 -14.17 -7.82
CA GLN A 15 -4.70 -14.70 -6.80
C GLN A 15 -4.77 -13.77 -5.58
N TRP A 16 -5.89 -13.04 -5.45
CA TRP A 16 -6.09 -12.04 -4.41
C TRP A 16 -7.42 -12.22 -3.66
N PRO A 17 -7.44 -12.17 -2.31
CA PRO A 17 -6.25 -12.09 -1.44
C PRO A 17 -5.40 -13.38 -1.51
N PRO A 18 -4.11 -13.31 -1.14
CA PRO A 18 -3.20 -14.45 -1.27
C PRO A 18 -3.68 -15.66 -0.46
N VAL A 19 -3.55 -16.86 -1.04
CA VAL A 19 -3.95 -18.10 -0.36
C VAL A 19 -3.18 -18.28 0.94
N GLY A 20 -3.92 -18.64 1.99
CA GLY A 20 -3.38 -18.88 3.32
C GLY A 20 -2.96 -17.60 4.04
N ALA A 21 -3.29 -16.42 3.50
CA ALA A 21 -3.12 -15.17 4.22
C ALA A 21 -4.36 -14.85 5.05
N GLU A 22 -4.14 -14.35 6.27
CA GLU A 22 -5.19 -13.88 7.18
C GLU A 22 -5.32 -12.37 7.06
N GLU A 23 -6.55 -11.87 6.95
CA GLU A 23 -6.84 -10.44 6.92
C GLU A 23 -6.54 -9.80 8.28
N MET A 24 -5.92 -8.63 8.26
CA MET A 24 -5.60 -7.84 9.44
C MET A 24 -6.51 -6.61 9.51
N PRO A 25 -7.01 -6.25 10.71
CA PRO A 25 -7.80 -5.03 10.87
C PRO A 25 -6.93 -3.81 10.61
N VAL A 26 -7.42 -2.89 9.77
CA VAL A 26 -6.76 -1.62 9.42
C VAL A 26 -7.53 -0.41 9.90
N GLU A 27 -8.71 -0.63 10.50
CA GLU A 27 -9.50 0.40 11.15
C GLU A 27 -8.70 1.06 12.27
N GLY A 28 -8.63 2.39 12.27
CA GLY A 28 -7.87 3.12 13.28
C GLY A 28 -6.36 3.18 13.03
N ALA A 29 -5.83 2.57 11.94
CA ALA A 29 -4.39 2.54 11.69
C ALA A 29 -3.79 3.96 11.60
N TYR A 30 -4.46 4.87 10.89
CA TYR A 30 -4.00 6.26 10.75
C TYR A 30 -4.16 7.08 12.04
N GLU A 31 -5.11 6.73 12.90
CA GLU A 31 -5.24 7.31 14.23
C GLU A 31 -4.05 6.92 15.11
N VAL A 32 -3.66 5.65 15.09
CA VAL A 32 -2.46 5.15 15.79
C VAL A 32 -1.20 5.82 15.25
N PHE A 33 -1.08 5.98 13.93
CA PHE A 33 0.05 6.70 13.33
C PHE A 33 0.08 8.16 13.77
N ARG A 34 -1.06 8.84 13.81
CA ARG A 34 -1.17 10.22 14.31
C ARG A 34 -0.73 10.34 15.77
N GLU A 35 -1.13 9.40 16.63
CA GLU A 35 -0.70 9.36 18.04
C GLU A 35 0.82 9.18 18.19
N ARG A 36 1.46 8.55 17.21
CA ARG A 36 2.92 8.39 17.13
C ARG A 36 3.64 9.56 16.45
N GLY A 37 2.91 10.61 16.03
CA GLY A 37 3.46 11.81 15.41
C GLY A 37 3.38 11.85 13.88
N TYR A 38 2.81 10.83 13.23
CA TYR A 38 2.65 10.79 11.78
C TYR A 38 1.29 11.39 11.36
N GLY A 39 1.31 12.67 11.01
CA GLY A 39 0.13 13.44 10.61
C GLY A 39 -0.29 13.22 9.16
N TYR A 40 -0.62 11.98 8.77
CA TYR A 40 -1.05 11.69 7.40
C TYR A 40 -2.34 12.44 7.05
N GLY A 41 -2.26 13.30 6.03
CA GLY A 41 -3.41 13.98 5.43
C GLY A 41 -4.21 13.04 4.52
N PRO A 42 -5.44 13.44 4.10
CA PRO A 42 -6.37 12.56 3.36
C PRO A 42 -5.75 11.86 2.14
N VAL A 43 -4.93 12.59 1.37
CA VAL A 43 -4.27 12.06 0.16
C VAL A 43 -3.31 10.90 0.47
N PHE A 44 -2.67 10.89 1.64
CA PHE A 44 -1.72 9.85 2.07
C PHE A 44 -2.38 8.70 2.84
N ARG A 45 -3.71 8.72 2.98
CA ARG A 45 -4.46 7.65 3.65
C ARG A 45 -4.94 6.58 2.68
N GLY A 46 -4.01 6.03 1.91
CA GLY A 46 -4.29 5.12 0.80
C GLY A 46 -4.48 3.65 1.17
N LEU A 47 -4.19 3.24 2.40
CA LEU A 47 -4.30 1.83 2.84
C LEU A 47 -5.75 1.36 2.85
N ARG A 48 -6.05 0.26 2.14
CA ARG A 48 -7.39 -0.33 2.03
C ARG A 48 -7.54 -1.60 2.81
N ALA A 49 -6.56 -2.49 2.74
CA ALA A 49 -6.57 -3.77 3.42
C ALA A 49 -5.14 -4.31 3.57
N VAL A 50 -4.94 -5.16 4.57
CA VAL A 50 -3.68 -5.84 4.83
C VAL A 50 -3.96 -7.31 5.11
N TRP A 51 -3.13 -8.20 4.55
CA TRP A 51 -3.15 -9.62 4.85
C TRP A 51 -1.77 -10.09 5.28
N ARG A 52 -1.73 -11.10 6.13
CA ARG A 52 -0.49 -11.71 6.62
C ARG A 52 -0.45 -13.20 6.33
N ARG A 53 0.68 -13.66 5.79
CA ARG A 53 0.98 -15.09 5.63
C ARG A 53 2.36 -15.37 6.22
N GLY A 54 2.41 -15.93 7.42
CA GLY A 54 3.66 -16.13 8.15
C GLY A 54 4.37 -14.79 8.43
N GLU A 55 5.48 -14.54 7.75
CA GLU A 55 6.26 -13.29 7.84
C GLU A 55 5.98 -12.32 6.69
N GLU A 56 5.22 -12.73 5.68
CA GLU A 56 4.85 -11.89 4.54
C GLU A 56 3.66 -10.99 4.91
N LEU A 57 3.75 -9.71 4.52
CA LEU A 57 2.64 -8.77 4.55
C LEU A 57 2.27 -8.39 3.12
N PHE A 58 0.97 -8.42 2.84
CA PHE A 58 0.37 -7.99 1.59
C PHE A 58 -0.54 -6.81 1.91
N ALA A 59 -0.50 -5.77 1.08
CA ALA A 59 -1.33 -4.60 1.26
C ALA A 59 -2.04 -4.26 -0.03
N GLU A 60 -3.30 -3.84 0.10
CA GLU A 60 -4.02 -3.15 -0.96
C GLU A 60 -3.96 -1.65 -0.67
N VAL A 61 -3.46 -0.89 -1.63
CA VAL A 61 -3.33 0.57 -1.52
C VAL A 61 -3.94 1.23 -2.76
N ALA A 62 -4.64 2.33 -2.55
CA ALA A 62 -5.24 3.10 -3.62
C ALA A 62 -5.21 4.59 -3.29
N LEU A 63 -5.07 5.42 -4.33
CA LEU A 63 -5.23 6.87 -4.15
C LEU A 63 -6.65 7.20 -3.70
N ALA A 64 -6.76 8.29 -2.93
CA ALA A 64 -8.04 8.92 -2.70
C ALA A 64 -8.65 9.35 -4.05
N GLU A 65 -9.96 9.23 -4.19
CA GLU A 65 -10.67 9.50 -5.45
C GLU A 65 -10.42 10.94 -5.95
N GLU A 66 -10.34 11.89 -5.01
CA GLU A 66 -9.97 13.29 -5.23
C GLU A 66 -8.58 13.50 -5.85
N SER A 67 -7.63 12.59 -5.61
CA SER A 67 -6.25 12.67 -6.12
C SER A 67 -6.01 11.78 -7.35
N ALA A 68 -6.98 10.92 -7.70
CA ALA A 68 -6.84 10.02 -8.85
C ALA A 68 -6.68 10.79 -10.18
N GLY A 69 -7.30 11.96 -10.30
CA GLY A 69 -7.18 12.82 -11.49
C GLY A 69 -5.78 13.40 -11.71
N GLU A 70 -4.99 13.58 -10.65
CA GLU A 70 -3.62 14.11 -10.71
C GLU A 70 -2.56 13.02 -10.94
N ALA A 71 -2.94 11.75 -10.76
CA ALA A 71 -2.04 10.60 -10.83
C ALA A 71 -1.27 10.51 -12.16
N GLY A 72 -1.91 10.88 -13.28
CA GLY A 72 -1.30 10.85 -14.61
C GLY A 72 -0.12 11.83 -14.79
N GLY A 73 0.05 12.79 -13.87
CA GLY A 73 1.19 13.71 -13.84
C GLY A 73 2.45 13.12 -13.22
N PHE A 74 2.38 11.92 -12.63
CA PHE A 74 3.49 11.26 -11.95
C PHE A 74 3.83 9.92 -12.61
N GLY A 75 5.10 9.52 -12.56
CA GLY A 75 5.48 8.13 -12.90
C GLY A 75 4.91 7.12 -11.88
N LEU A 76 4.91 7.51 -10.60
CA LEU A 76 4.21 6.88 -9.50
C LEU A 76 3.79 7.98 -8.53
N HIS A 77 2.51 8.06 -8.18
CA HIS A 77 2.03 9.12 -7.29
C HIS A 77 2.68 8.99 -5.90
N PRO A 78 3.30 10.06 -5.35
CA PRO A 78 4.03 9.97 -4.09
C PRO A 78 3.22 9.42 -2.92
N ALA A 79 1.94 9.78 -2.84
CA ALA A 79 1.06 9.27 -1.79
C ALA A 79 0.69 7.79 -1.95
N LEU A 80 0.65 7.27 -3.19
CA LEU A 80 0.44 5.84 -3.42
C LEU A 80 1.69 5.04 -3.03
N LEU A 81 2.86 5.58 -3.38
CA LEU A 81 4.14 5.00 -2.98
C LEU A 81 4.29 4.96 -1.46
N ASP A 82 4.05 6.08 -0.79
CA ASP A 82 4.15 6.17 0.68
C ASP A 82 3.18 5.23 1.39
N ALA A 83 1.95 5.09 0.89
CA ALA A 83 0.97 4.16 1.46
C ALA A 83 1.40 2.67 1.38
N SER A 84 2.37 2.32 0.52
CA SER A 84 2.90 0.96 0.37
C SER A 84 4.09 0.63 1.26
N MET A 85 4.57 1.59 2.06
CA MET A 85 5.78 1.48 2.89
C MET A 85 5.48 1.14 4.35
#